data_AF-U5VUE2-F1
#
_entry.id   AF-U5VUE2-F1
#
_cell.length_a   1.000
_cell.length_b   1.000
_cell.length_c   1.000
_cell.angle_alpha   90.00
_cell.angle_beta   90.00
_cell.angle_gamma   90.00
#
_symmetry.space_group_name_H-M   'P 1'
#
loop_
_entity.id
_entity.type
_entity.pdbx_description
1 polymer ?
#
loop_
_entity_poly.entity_id
_entity_poly.type
_entity_poly.pdbx_seq_one_letter_code
_entity_poly.pdbx_strand_id
1 'polypeptide(L)'
;MSMWQAEVRVDLDAIRDNVATLRAGTTAEVMAVVKADGYGHGMLPSARAALAGGATWLGVATLDEALTLRREGITAPVLAWLLAPGLPLHEGVAADVDLNAGSLAQLGELVTAARRAGRPTRTHLKIDTGLARGGATPADWPALLEAAAKAQADGEIDVVGVWSHFVYADSPGHETVDHQLAVFAEGLATAEQFGIEPRYRHIANSAATLTRPDAHYDLVRPGVAIYGLSPLPREHQTGLRPAMTARARVTLTKRVPAGQGVSYGHAYYTSRETTLALVPLGYGDGVPRHASNVGPVSLGGRTRTIAGRVCMDQIILDCGDDPVAAGDVAVLFGPGDNGTPTATDWADAIDTINYEIVTRFGGSRVPRVYDGTAGLPAEPPTAAATDVSQSVGEVGGLEPLPSGSAVGASDVLPSGRAAGTSDVSPSDGAMGATARSSSGGAVGATAVSPSGVAVGGSEALPSGSAVTASDVLLSGRGAGASDVLPGGAGSGGADLGARGAFGSGRDGGVLPAEASGGEGA
;
A
#
# COMPACT_ATOMS: atom_id res chain seq x y z
N MET A 1 21.00 -18.26 17.10
CA MET A 1 20.43 -17.58 15.91
C MET A 1 18.96 -17.95 15.81
N SER A 2 18.08 -17.03 15.42
CA SER A 2 16.70 -17.38 15.06
C SER A 2 16.69 -18.22 13.77
N MET A 3 15.75 -19.16 13.68
CA MET A 3 15.56 -20.03 12.53
C MET A 3 14.41 -19.46 11.70
N TRP A 4 14.74 -18.74 10.63
CA TRP A 4 13.77 -18.09 9.75
C TRP A 4 13.96 -18.53 8.29
N GLN A 5 12.85 -18.70 7.58
CA GLN A 5 12.80 -19.11 6.17
C GLN A 5 12.80 -17.88 5.25
N ALA A 6 11.84 -16.99 5.48
CA ALA A 6 11.68 -15.70 4.82
C ALA A 6 11.14 -14.68 5.84
N GLU A 7 11.46 -13.41 5.65
CA GLU A 7 11.02 -12.31 6.52
C GLU A 7 11.00 -10.98 5.77
N VAL A 8 10.13 -10.08 6.23
CA VAL A 8 10.13 -8.66 5.85
C VAL A 8 10.63 -7.87 7.05
N ARG A 9 11.84 -7.33 6.97
CA ARG A 9 12.38 -6.44 8.01
C ARG A 9 11.92 -5.01 7.76
N VAL A 10 11.55 -4.32 8.84
CA VAL A 10 11.08 -2.92 8.82
C VAL A 10 11.88 -2.13 9.85
N ASP A 11 12.68 -1.19 9.36
CA ASP A 11 13.47 -0.24 10.16
C ASP A 11 12.57 0.91 10.62
N LEU A 12 12.18 0.91 11.90
CA LEU A 12 11.33 1.94 12.50
C LEU A 12 12.08 3.25 12.73
N ASP A 13 13.40 3.18 12.94
CA ASP A 13 14.23 4.37 13.09
C ASP A 13 14.35 5.11 11.75
N ALA A 14 14.44 4.38 10.62
CA ALA A 14 14.31 4.96 9.28
C ALA A 14 12.93 5.63 9.07
N ILE A 15 11.82 5.03 9.50
CA ILE A 15 10.48 5.67 9.39
C ILE A 15 10.43 6.97 10.20
N ARG A 16 10.95 6.98 11.43
CA ARG A 16 11.07 8.18 12.26
C ARG A 16 11.87 9.27 11.53
N ASP A 17 13.05 8.92 11.02
CA ASP A 17 13.98 9.90 10.47
C ASP A 17 13.50 10.45 9.11
N ASN A 18 12.85 9.62 8.28
CA ASN A 18 12.15 10.08 7.08
C ASN A 18 11.05 11.11 7.41
N VAL A 19 10.26 10.88 8.47
CA VAL A 19 9.23 11.84 8.91
C VAL A 19 9.85 13.09 9.50
N ALA A 20 10.95 12.99 10.25
CA ALA A 20 11.68 14.15 10.75
C ALA A 20 12.25 15.01 9.60
N THR A 21 12.80 14.38 8.55
CA THR A 21 13.24 15.06 7.32
C THR A 21 12.08 15.76 6.61
N LEU A 22 10.95 15.08 6.42
CA LEU A 22 9.74 15.67 5.83
C LEU A 22 9.19 16.83 6.67
N ARG A 23 9.24 16.72 8.01
CA ARG A 23 8.79 17.76 8.94
C ARG A 23 9.72 18.98 8.94
N ALA A 24 11.03 18.78 8.80
CA ALA A 24 11.99 19.88 8.67
C ALA A 24 11.81 20.67 7.35
N GLY A 25 11.25 20.04 6.31
CA GLY A 25 10.95 20.66 5.02
C GLY A 25 9.66 21.48 4.96
N THR A 26 8.90 21.64 6.06
CA THR A 26 7.62 22.36 6.04
C THR A 26 7.29 23.08 7.36
N THR A 27 6.57 24.20 7.27
CA THR A 27 5.92 24.84 8.42
C THR A 27 4.56 24.24 8.76
N ALA A 28 3.98 23.44 7.86
CA ALA A 28 2.69 22.78 8.05
C ALA A 28 2.74 21.70 9.14
N GLU A 29 1.56 21.28 9.60
CA GLU A 29 1.42 19.99 10.28
C GLU A 29 1.65 18.83 9.31
N VAL A 30 1.98 17.64 9.84
CA VAL A 30 2.31 16.45 9.03
C VAL A 30 1.36 15.30 9.37
N MET A 31 0.57 14.88 8.38
CA MET A 31 -0.24 13.67 8.40
C MET A 31 0.53 12.50 7.78
N ALA A 32 1.03 11.60 8.61
CA ALA A 32 1.64 10.37 8.15
C ALA A 32 0.56 9.38 7.68
N VAL A 33 0.57 9.02 6.40
CA VAL A 33 -0.46 8.17 5.79
C VAL A 33 -0.10 6.68 5.94
N VAL A 34 -0.83 5.99 6.82
CA VAL A 34 -0.53 4.62 7.32
C VAL A 34 -1.56 3.56 6.89
N LYS A 35 -2.44 3.88 5.94
CA LYS A 35 -3.35 2.93 5.27
C LYS A 35 -2.64 1.70 4.66
N ALA A 36 -3.43 0.70 4.27
CA ALA A 36 -2.99 -0.55 3.64
C ALA A 36 -1.92 -1.25 4.49
N ASP A 37 -2.23 -1.41 5.78
CA ASP A 37 -1.34 -1.91 6.83
C ASP A 37 0.05 -1.24 6.80
N GLY A 38 0.08 0.10 6.80
CA GLY A 38 1.31 0.88 6.70
C GLY A 38 2.05 0.68 5.37
N TYR A 39 1.34 0.67 4.23
CA TYR A 39 1.92 0.32 2.92
C TYR A 39 2.66 -1.05 2.97
N GLY A 40 2.08 -2.02 3.69
CA GLY A 40 2.68 -3.33 3.94
C GLY A 40 3.76 -3.38 5.03
N HIS A 41 4.18 -2.26 5.63
CA HIS A 41 5.19 -2.23 6.69
C HIS A 41 4.61 -2.60 8.07
N GLY A 42 3.29 -2.52 8.28
CA GLY A 42 2.63 -2.64 9.58
C GLY A 42 2.15 -1.29 10.08
N MET A 43 0.83 -1.10 10.15
CA MET A 43 0.19 0.19 10.47
C MET A 43 0.57 0.69 11.87
N LEU A 44 0.48 -0.17 12.89
CA LEU A 44 0.67 0.25 14.29
C LEU A 44 2.14 0.64 14.60
N PRO A 45 3.17 -0.13 14.20
CA PRO A 45 4.56 0.28 14.39
C PRO A 45 4.90 1.51 13.54
N SER A 46 4.46 1.56 12.27
CA SER A 46 4.70 2.71 11.39
C SER A 46 4.07 4.00 11.92
N ALA A 47 2.84 3.94 12.45
CA ALA A 47 2.17 5.07 13.06
C ALA A 47 2.93 5.58 14.29
N ARG A 48 3.37 4.67 15.18
CA ARG A 48 4.13 5.04 16.38
C ARG A 48 5.51 5.63 16.04
N ALA A 49 6.22 5.07 15.06
CA ALA A 49 7.48 5.60 14.56
C ALA A 49 7.32 6.97 13.88
N ALA A 50 6.26 7.17 13.08
CA ALA A 50 5.97 8.44 12.43
C ALA A 50 5.60 9.56 13.43
N LEU A 51 4.81 9.26 14.46
CA LEU A 51 4.52 10.19 15.55
C LEU A 51 5.81 10.56 16.31
N ALA A 52 6.70 9.58 16.57
CA ALA A 52 8.03 9.84 17.14
C ALA A 52 8.95 10.68 16.21
N GLY A 53 8.69 10.69 14.90
CA GLY A 53 9.36 11.54 13.92
C GLY A 53 8.78 12.95 13.78
N GLY A 54 7.75 13.31 14.56
CA GLY A 54 7.14 14.64 14.51
C GLY A 54 5.96 14.80 13.56
N ALA A 55 5.36 13.69 13.08
CA ALA A 55 4.00 13.73 12.58
C ALA A 55 3.03 14.11 13.72
N THR A 56 2.08 14.97 13.43
CA THR A 56 1.02 15.38 14.39
C THR A 56 -0.34 14.77 14.04
N TRP A 57 -0.48 14.22 12.84
CA TRP A 57 -1.68 13.59 12.31
C TRP A 57 -1.37 12.20 11.73
N LEU A 58 -2.40 11.36 11.64
CA LEU A 58 -2.39 10.11 10.88
C LEU A 58 -3.50 10.09 9.83
N GLY A 59 -3.23 9.47 8.68
CA GLY A 59 -4.19 9.32 7.59
C GLY A 59 -4.40 7.86 7.19
N VAL A 60 -5.66 7.42 7.17
CA VAL A 60 -6.04 6.05 6.82
C VAL A 60 -7.16 6.03 5.77
N ALA A 61 -7.32 4.91 5.06
CA ALA A 61 -8.36 4.77 4.07
C ALA A 61 -9.71 4.44 4.74
N THR A 62 -9.78 3.38 5.55
CA THR A 62 -11.06 2.84 6.03
C THR A 62 -11.39 3.26 7.47
N LEU A 63 -12.66 3.12 7.84
CA LEU A 63 -13.11 3.25 9.23
C LEU A 63 -12.41 2.21 10.14
N ASP A 64 -12.28 0.96 9.68
CA ASP A 64 -11.66 -0.13 10.45
C ASP A 64 -10.18 0.13 10.77
N GLU A 65 -9.44 0.75 9.85
CA GLU A 65 -8.07 1.20 10.08
C GLU A 65 -8.03 2.26 11.20
N ALA A 66 -8.92 3.25 11.17
CA ALA A 66 -9.00 4.30 12.18
C ALA A 66 -9.43 3.78 13.55
N LEU A 67 -10.47 2.94 13.61
CA LEU A 67 -10.91 2.29 14.84
C LEU A 67 -9.82 1.36 15.40
N THR A 68 -9.01 0.74 14.54
CA THR A 68 -7.85 -0.04 14.98
C THR A 68 -6.76 0.84 15.60
N LEU A 69 -6.41 1.98 15.01
CA LEU A 69 -5.51 2.95 15.65
C LEU A 69 -6.02 3.38 17.03
N ARG A 70 -7.32 3.66 17.16
CA ARG A 70 -7.96 4.09 18.41
C ARG A 70 -7.99 2.99 19.49
N ARG A 71 -8.35 1.75 19.14
CA ARG A 71 -8.32 0.59 20.06
C ARG A 71 -6.92 0.32 20.63
N GLU A 72 -5.89 0.63 19.85
CA GLU A 72 -4.47 0.41 20.20
C GLU A 72 -3.84 1.65 20.89
N GLY A 73 -4.67 2.56 21.40
CA GLY A 73 -4.27 3.68 22.26
C GLY A 73 -3.66 4.87 21.53
N ILE A 74 -3.79 4.98 20.21
CA ILE A 74 -3.33 6.17 19.47
C ILE A 74 -4.33 7.31 19.68
N THR A 75 -3.87 8.41 20.29
CA THR A 75 -4.66 9.61 20.61
C THR A 75 -4.44 10.79 19.66
N ALA A 76 -3.45 10.72 18.77
CA ALA A 76 -3.24 11.75 17.74
C ALA A 76 -4.46 11.83 16.79
N PRO A 77 -4.78 13.00 16.20
CA PRO A 77 -5.81 13.13 15.17
C PRO A 77 -5.67 12.11 14.03
N VAL A 78 -6.78 11.49 13.63
CA VAL A 78 -6.86 10.46 12.57
C VAL A 78 -7.95 10.87 11.58
N LEU A 79 -7.62 10.96 10.29
CA LEU A 79 -8.58 11.14 9.21
C LEU A 79 -8.83 9.81 8.48
N ALA A 80 -10.10 9.42 8.32
CA ALA A 80 -10.54 8.31 7.46
C ALA A 80 -11.36 8.84 6.26
N TRP A 81 -11.03 8.42 5.04
CA TRP A 81 -11.59 9.03 3.81
C TRP A 81 -12.33 8.14 2.82
N LEU A 82 -12.14 6.82 2.86
CA LEU A 82 -12.79 5.86 1.96
C LEU A 82 -13.98 5.22 2.67
N LEU A 83 -15.02 6.03 2.87
CA LEU A 83 -16.24 5.66 3.58
C LEU A 83 -17.30 5.20 2.56
N ALA A 84 -17.64 3.91 2.61
CA ALA A 84 -18.73 3.32 1.83
C ALA A 84 -20.09 3.63 2.49
N PRO A 85 -21.18 3.77 1.71
CA PRO A 85 -22.52 4.02 2.25
C PRO A 85 -22.97 2.94 3.25
N GLY A 86 -23.69 3.35 4.29
CA GLY A 86 -24.25 2.46 5.30
C GLY A 86 -23.26 1.89 6.33
N LEU A 87 -21.99 2.31 6.31
CA LEU A 87 -21.02 1.97 7.37
C LEU A 87 -21.48 2.51 8.76
N PRO A 88 -21.03 1.91 9.87
CA PRO A 88 -21.42 2.34 11.22
C PRO A 88 -20.64 3.59 11.68
N LEU A 89 -20.63 4.66 10.87
CA LEU A 89 -19.79 5.86 11.04
C LEU A 89 -19.85 6.49 12.44
N HIS A 90 -20.95 6.32 13.17
CA HIS A 90 -21.09 6.74 14.57
C HIS A 90 -20.03 6.15 15.53
N GLU A 91 -19.44 4.99 15.22
CA GLU A 91 -18.34 4.41 15.98
C GLU A 91 -17.06 5.23 15.82
N GLY A 92 -16.80 5.73 14.61
CA GLY A 92 -15.69 6.67 14.35
C GLY A 92 -15.88 7.99 15.08
N VAL A 93 -17.11 8.55 15.06
CA VAL A 93 -17.45 9.79 15.79
C VAL A 93 -17.29 9.62 17.30
N ALA A 94 -17.74 8.49 17.86
CA ALA A 94 -17.56 8.16 19.27
C ALA A 94 -16.07 7.96 19.62
N ALA A 95 -15.29 7.36 18.72
CA ALA A 95 -13.85 7.14 18.86
C ALA A 95 -12.97 8.35 18.46
N ASP A 96 -13.55 9.55 18.28
CA ASP A 96 -12.81 10.77 17.93
C ASP A 96 -11.98 10.63 16.64
N VAL A 97 -12.58 10.06 15.59
CA VAL A 97 -12.03 9.97 14.24
C VAL A 97 -12.65 11.07 13.38
N ASP A 98 -11.80 11.80 12.67
CA ASP A 98 -12.22 12.82 11.71
C ASP A 98 -12.59 12.13 10.38
N LEU A 99 -13.72 12.51 9.78
CA LEU A 99 -14.34 11.78 8.66
C LEU A 99 -14.46 12.65 7.41
N ASN A 100 -14.30 12.04 6.23
CA ASN A 100 -14.47 12.71 4.94
C ASN A 100 -15.95 12.82 4.52
N ALA A 101 -16.36 13.98 4.03
CA ALA A 101 -17.51 14.11 3.13
C ALA A 101 -17.09 14.70 1.77
N GLY A 102 -17.34 13.96 0.69
CA GLY A 102 -17.13 14.39 -0.70
C GLY A 102 -18.41 14.46 -1.53
N SER A 103 -19.58 14.33 -0.90
CA SER A 103 -20.89 14.46 -1.55
C SER A 103 -21.99 14.71 -0.51
N LEU A 104 -23.15 15.23 -0.96
CA LEU A 104 -24.33 15.45 -0.12
C LEU A 104 -24.81 14.16 0.58
N ALA A 105 -24.69 13.00 -0.10
CA ALA A 105 -25.05 11.71 0.47
C ALA A 105 -24.14 11.32 1.65
N GLN A 106 -22.81 11.47 1.49
CA GLN A 106 -21.86 11.23 2.58
C GLN A 106 -22.10 12.21 3.74
N LEU A 107 -22.35 13.49 3.46
CA LEU A 107 -22.65 14.48 4.50
C LEU A 107 -23.90 14.11 5.32
N GLY A 108 -24.97 13.62 4.67
CA GLY A 108 -26.18 13.12 5.34
C GLY A 108 -25.93 11.89 6.22
N GLU A 109 -24.99 11.03 5.86
CA GLU A 109 -24.53 9.94 6.73
C GLU A 109 -23.71 10.46 7.93
N LEU A 110 -22.85 11.48 7.76
CA LEU A 110 -22.11 12.10 8.87
C LEU A 110 -23.02 12.81 9.87
N VAL A 111 -24.08 13.47 9.40
CA VAL A 111 -25.15 14.03 10.25
C VAL A 111 -25.88 12.93 11.01
N THR A 112 -26.23 11.83 10.33
CA THR A 112 -26.87 10.67 10.95
C THR A 112 -25.97 10.00 11.98
N ALA A 113 -24.65 9.98 11.74
CA ALA A 113 -23.65 9.47 12.66
C ALA A 113 -23.53 10.33 13.93
N ALA A 114 -23.46 11.65 13.78
CA ALA A 114 -23.41 12.60 14.90
C ALA A 114 -24.61 12.46 15.84
N ARG A 115 -25.83 12.43 15.29
CA ARG A 115 -27.08 12.21 16.04
C ARG A 115 -27.09 10.90 16.83
N ARG A 116 -26.46 9.84 16.31
CA ARG A 116 -26.33 8.54 17.00
C ARG A 116 -25.21 8.53 18.06
N ALA A 117 -24.12 9.25 17.81
CA ALA A 117 -22.98 9.36 18.74
C ALA A 117 -23.20 10.38 19.86
N GLY A 118 -24.19 11.26 19.74
CA GLY A 118 -24.49 12.32 20.72
C GLY A 118 -23.51 13.50 20.71
N ARG A 119 -22.72 13.66 19.63
CA ARG A 119 -21.72 14.71 19.45
C ARG A 119 -21.52 15.02 17.96
N PRO A 120 -21.10 16.25 17.57
CA PRO A 120 -20.87 16.59 16.17
C PRO A 120 -19.79 15.74 15.51
N THR A 121 -19.96 15.44 14.21
CA THR A 121 -18.94 14.77 13.40
C THR A 121 -17.87 15.76 12.96
N ARG A 122 -16.63 15.54 13.39
CA ARG A 122 -15.45 16.26 12.87
C ARG A 122 -15.23 15.88 11.40
N THR A 123 -15.40 16.85 10.51
CA THR A 123 -15.60 16.62 9.07
C THR A 123 -14.55 17.34 8.23
N HIS A 124 -13.87 16.59 7.34
CA HIS A 124 -13.05 17.16 6.27
C HIS A 124 -13.85 17.12 4.96
N LEU A 125 -14.22 18.29 4.44
CA LEU A 125 -14.91 18.40 3.15
C LEU A 125 -13.92 18.26 1.99
N LYS A 126 -14.29 17.48 0.98
CA LYS A 126 -13.41 17.21 -0.17
C LYS A 126 -13.94 17.79 -1.47
N ILE A 127 -13.12 18.58 -2.14
CA ILE A 127 -13.32 19.04 -3.51
C ILE A 127 -12.44 18.20 -4.47
N ASP A 128 -12.99 17.79 -5.61
CA ASP A 128 -12.22 17.17 -6.70
C ASP A 128 -11.78 18.27 -7.68
N THR A 129 -10.47 18.52 -7.72
CA THR A 129 -9.85 19.60 -8.51
C THR A 129 -9.42 19.14 -9.91
N GLY A 130 -9.70 17.90 -10.30
CA GLY A 130 -9.30 17.33 -11.59
C GLY A 130 -8.78 15.88 -11.53
N LEU A 131 -8.88 15.21 -10.39
CA LEU A 131 -8.50 13.80 -10.22
C LEU A 131 -9.64 12.83 -10.59
N ALA A 132 -10.88 13.32 -10.65
CA ALA A 132 -12.08 12.57 -11.05
C ALA A 132 -12.26 11.23 -10.29
N ARG A 133 -11.95 11.24 -8.98
CA ARG A 133 -11.96 10.06 -8.10
C ARG A 133 -12.86 10.21 -6.88
N GLY A 134 -13.30 11.42 -6.56
CA GLY A 134 -14.26 11.69 -5.48
C GLY A 134 -13.85 12.85 -4.59
N GLY A 135 -14.80 13.36 -3.82
CA GLY A 135 -14.89 14.80 -3.59
C GLY A 135 -15.92 15.38 -4.56
N ALA A 136 -16.52 16.52 -4.20
CA ALA A 136 -17.51 17.18 -5.02
C ALA A 136 -16.83 17.80 -6.25
N THR A 137 -17.47 17.78 -7.42
CA THR A 137 -16.96 18.58 -8.55
C THR A 137 -17.10 20.08 -8.24
N PRO A 138 -16.39 20.98 -8.95
CA PRO A 138 -16.59 22.43 -8.78
C PRO A 138 -18.04 22.89 -8.99
N ALA A 139 -18.87 22.13 -9.72
CA ALA A 139 -20.30 22.41 -9.89
C ALA A 139 -21.15 21.93 -8.69
N ASP A 140 -20.79 20.81 -8.06
CA ASP A 140 -21.48 20.27 -6.87
C ASP A 140 -21.05 20.96 -5.57
N TRP A 141 -19.85 21.56 -5.56
CA TRP A 141 -19.20 22.12 -4.37
C TRP A 141 -20.04 23.19 -3.63
N PRO A 142 -20.69 24.17 -4.29
CA PRO A 142 -21.53 25.16 -3.58
C PRO A 142 -22.70 24.51 -2.82
N ALA A 143 -23.34 23.48 -3.40
CA ALA A 143 -24.44 22.78 -2.74
C ALA A 143 -23.96 21.95 -1.54
N LEU A 144 -22.77 21.34 -1.64
CA LEU A 144 -22.14 20.65 -0.50
C LEU A 144 -21.77 21.63 0.62
N LEU A 145 -21.27 22.82 0.28
CA LEU A 145 -20.96 23.88 1.24
C LEU A 145 -22.21 24.43 1.93
N GLU A 146 -23.29 24.71 1.19
CA GLU A 146 -24.58 25.16 1.77
C GLU A 146 -25.11 24.15 2.80
N ALA A 147 -25.12 22.86 2.44
CA ALA A 147 -25.58 21.80 3.32
C ALA A 147 -24.65 21.61 4.55
N ALA A 148 -23.34 21.77 4.37
CA ALA A 148 -22.36 21.65 5.47
C ALA A 148 -22.43 22.85 6.43
N ALA A 149 -22.53 24.07 5.91
CA ALA A 149 -22.68 25.29 6.72
C ALA A 149 -23.94 25.21 7.58
N LYS A 150 -25.05 24.72 7.01
CA LYS A 150 -26.27 24.45 7.76
C LYS A 150 -26.06 23.37 8.84
N ALA A 151 -25.53 22.21 8.49
CA ALA A 151 -25.30 21.12 9.46
C ALA A 151 -24.34 21.52 10.59
N GLN A 152 -23.41 22.46 10.34
CA GLN A 152 -22.54 23.04 11.34
C GLN A 152 -23.30 24.02 12.25
N ALA A 153 -24.16 24.88 11.70
CA ALA A 153 -25.02 25.78 12.47
C ALA A 153 -26.06 25.03 13.34
N ASP A 154 -26.57 23.89 12.84
CA ASP A 154 -27.44 22.97 13.57
C ASP A 154 -26.67 22.12 14.62
N GLY A 155 -25.34 22.25 14.71
CA GLY A 155 -24.49 21.57 15.71
C GLY A 155 -24.20 20.10 15.42
N GLU A 156 -24.40 19.65 14.19
CA GLU A 156 -24.34 18.24 13.78
C GLU A 156 -22.96 17.86 13.21
N ILE A 157 -22.20 18.83 12.69
CA ILE A 157 -20.82 18.64 12.22
C ILE A 157 -19.91 19.79 12.67
N ASP A 158 -18.61 19.55 12.60
CA ASP A 158 -17.53 20.51 12.80
C ASP A 158 -16.64 20.46 11.54
N VAL A 159 -16.67 21.49 10.67
CA VAL A 159 -15.95 21.50 9.39
C VAL A 159 -14.50 21.92 9.59
N VAL A 160 -13.72 20.97 10.07
CA VAL A 160 -12.33 21.15 10.52
C VAL A 160 -11.34 21.29 9.39
N GLY A 161 -11.69 20.85 8.17
CA GLY A 161 -10.77 20.86 7.05
C GLY A 161 -11.44 20.88 5.67
N VAL A 162 -10.72 21.41 4.69
CA VAL A 162 -11.07 21.36 3.26
C VAL A 162 -9.87 20.82 2.48
N TRP A 163 -10.10 19.85 1.59
CA TRP A 163 -9.00 19.13 0.97
C TRP A 163 -9.24 18.64 -0.46
N SER A 164 -8.12 18.38 -1.15
CA SER A 164 -8.09 17.74 -2.46
C SER A 164 -6.84 16.88 -2.63
N HIS A 165 -6.58 16.35 -3.83
CA HIS A 165 -5.43 15.48 -4.09
C HIS A 165 -4.97 15.59 -5.54
N PHE A 166 -3.66 15.69 -5.76
CA PHE A 166 -3.07 15.86 -7.08
C PHE A 166 -3.15 14.62 -7.98
N VAL A 167 -3.13 14.86 -9.29
CA VAL A 167 -2.93 13.88 -10.37
C VAL A 167 -1.43 13.62 -10.57
N TYR A 168 -0.68 14.67 -10.95
CA TYR A 168 0.71 14.57 -11.45
C TYR A 168 1.76 15.23 -10.54
N ALA A 169 1.56 15.22 -9.22
CA ALA A 169 2.54 15.82 -8.30
C ALA A 169 3.89 15.07 -8.26
N ASP A 170 3.90 13.81 -8.70
CA ASP A 170 5.07 12.97 -8.97
C ASP A 170 5.85 13.38 -10.23
N SER A 171 5.31 14.29 -11.04
CA SER A 171 5.89 14.79 -12.29
C SER A 171 6.21 16.30 -12.14
N PRO A 172 7.42 16.67 -11.66
CA PRO A 172 7.75 18.06 -11.38
C PRO A 172 7.60 18.97 -12.62
N GLY A 173 6.89 20.09 -12.45
CA GLY A 173 6.61 21.05 -13.52
C GLY A 173 5.40 20.72 -14.41
N HIS A 174 4.65 19.66 -14.14
CA HIS A 174 3.44 19.34 -14.90
C HIS A 174 2.30 20.34 -14.62
N GLU A 175 1.81 21.03 -15.66
CA GLU A 175 0.85 22.15 -15.59
C GLU A 175 -0.44 21.85 -14.78
N THR A 176 -0.87 20.59 -14.77
CA THR A 176 -2.02 20.12 -13.97
C THR A 176 -1.87 20.42 -12.48
N VAL A 177 -0.65 20.45 -11.93
CA VAL A 177 -0.42 20.77 -10.52
C VAL A 177 -0.83 22.22 -10.21
N ASP A 178 -0.48 23.16 -11.10
CA ASP A 178 -0.84 24.58 -10.97
C ASP A 178 -2.34 24.81 -11.21
N HIS A 179 -2.92 24.11 -12.18
CA HIS A 179 -4.36 24.14 -12.42
C HIS A 179 -5.15 23.61 -11.20
N GLN A 180 -4.74 22.49 -10.62
CA GLN A 180 -5.37 21.94 -9.41
C GLN A 180 -5.23 22.85 -8.19
N LEU A 181 -4.12 23.62 -8.08
CA LEU A 181 -3.95 24.63 -7.03
C LEU A 181 -4.89 25.83 -7.23
N ALA A 182 -5.07 26.31 -8.47
CA ALA A 182 -6.02 27.37 -8.78
C ALA A 182 -7.46 26.95 -8.41
N VAL A 183 -7.91 25.78 -8.87
CA VAL A 183 -9.26 25.25 -8.54
C VAL A 183 -9.41 25.00 -7.03
N PHE A 184 -8.34 24.62 -6.33
CA PHE A 184 -8.38 24.47 -4.87
C PHE A 184 -8.49 25.82 -4.14
N ALA A 185 -7.79 26.85 -4.60
CA ALA A 185 -7.91 28.21 -4.06
C ALA A 185 -9.31 28.81 -4.32
N GLU A 186 -9.88 28.63 -5.51
CA GLU A 186 -11.26 29.02 -5.83
C GLU A 186 -12.28 28.26 -4.96
N GLY A 187 -12.08 26.95 -4.77
CA GLY A 187 -12.88 26.14 -3.86
C GLY A 187 -12.84 26.61 -2.41
N LEU A 188 -11.67 27.06 -1.92
CA LEU A 188 -11.51 27.64 -0.58
C LEU A 188 -12.20 29.01 -0.47
N ALA A 189 -12.03 29.89 -1.46
CA ALA A 189 -12.70 31.19 -1.48
C ALA A 189 -14.23 31.07 -1.59
N THR A 190 -14.72 29.98 -2.19
CA THR A 190 -16.16 29.62 -2.18
C THR A 190 -16.60 29.15 -0.79
N ALA A 191 -15.79 28.37 -0.07
CA ALA A 191 -16.11 27.93 1.30
C ALA A 191 -16.24 29.11 2.28
N GLU A 192 -15.35 30.09 2.16
CA GLU A 192 -15.39 31.34 2.94
C GLU A 192 -16.71 32.11 2.74
N GLN A 193 -17.26 32.14 1.53
CA GLN A 193 -18.56 32.77 1.22
C GLN A 193 -19.76 32.08 1.91
N PHE A 194 -19.63 30.80 2.27
CA PHE A 194 -20.62 30.06 3.08
C PHE A 194 -20.33 30.11 4.59
N GLY A 195 -19.34 30.90 5.03
CA GLY A 195 -18.93 30.97 6.43
C GLY A 195 -18.18 29.73 6.93
N ILE A 196 -17.59 28.95 6.02
CA ILE A 196 -16.77 27.78 6.35
C ILE A 196 -15.30 28.21 6.34
N GLU A 197 -14.75 28.43 7.54
CA GLU A 197 -13.34 28.74 7.80
C GLU A 197 -12.61 27.47 8.32
N PRO A 198 -12.10 26.60 7.45
CA PRO A 198 -11.51 25.32 7.87
C PRO A 198 -10.16 25.54 8.55
N ARG A 199 -9.96 24.90 9.72
CA ARG A 199 -8.65 24.90 10.43
C ARG A 199 -7.54 24.26 9.59
N TYR A 200 -7.87 23.29 8.74
CA TYR A 200 -6.87 22.57 7.93
C TYR A 200 -7.23 22.57 6.44
N ARG A 201 -6.50 23.35 5.66
CA ARG A 201 -6.49 23.29 4.19
C ARG A 201 -5.36 22.35 3.79
N HIS A 202 -5.64 21.34 2.94
CA HIS A 202 -4.59 20.40 2.55
C HIS A 202 -4.75 19.74 1.16
N ILE A 203 -3.72 19.85 0.33
CA ILE A 203 -3.68 19.20 -1.00
C ILE A 203 -2.44 18.32 -1.21
N ALA A 204 -1.27 18.73 -0.70
CA ALA A 204 0.00 18.02 -0.88
C ALA A 204 -0.02 16.54 -0.45
N ASN A 205 0.44 15.69 -1.36
CA ASN A 205 0.83 14.29 -1.12
C ASN A 205 2.36 14.21 -0.93
N SER A 206 2.94 12.99 -0.83
CA SER A 206 4.39 12.79 -0.69
C SER A 206 5.24 13.60 -1.67
N ALA A 207 4.85 13.69 -2.94
CA ALA A 207 5.63 14.34 -3.97
C ALA A 207 5.57 15.87 -3.87
N ALA A 208 4.36 16.44 -3.77
CA ALA A 208 4.18 17.87 -3.52
C ALA A 208 4.78 18.34 -2.18
N THR A 209 4.84 17.47 -1.17
CA THR A 209 5.54 17.76 0.10
C THR A 209 7.05 17.99 -0.12
N LEU A 210 7.65 17.34 -1.13
CA LEU A 210 9.07 17.45 -1.47
C LEU A 210 9.36 18.54 -2.53
N THR A 211 8.38 18.91 -3.37
CA THR A 211 8.62 19.75 -4.57
C THR A 211 7.81 21.04 -4.64
N ARG A 212 6.75 21.20 -3.83
CA ARG A 212 5.79 22.33 -3.90
C ARG A 212 5.47 22.93 -2.53
N PRO A 213 6.37 23.74 -1.94
CA PRO A 213 6.14 24.44 -0.67
C PRO A 213 4.87 25.31 -0.66
N ASP A 214 4.49 25.84 -1.82
CA ASP A 214 3.26 26.60 -2.04
C ASP A 214 1.98 25.75 -1.90
N ALA A 215 2.08 24.43 -2.09
CA ALA A 215 0.99 23.47 -1.94
C ALA A 215 0.87 22.88 -0.52
N HIS A 216 1.69 23.32 0.43
CA HIS A 216 1.72 22.75 1.79
C HIS A 216 0.52 23.15 2.64
N TYR A 217 0.04 24.40 2.51
CA TYR A 217 -1.03 24.98 3.33
C TYR A 217 -0.82 24.70 4.84
N ASP A 218 -1.82 24.18 5.55
CA ASP A 218 -1.76 23.96 7.00
C ASP A 218 -1.33 22.53 7.36
N LEU A 219 -1.46 21.58 6.43
CA LEU A 219 -1.27 20.14 6.67
C LEU A 219 -0.81 19.39 5.41
N VAL A 220 0.38 18.81 5.43
CA VAL A 220 0.88 17.94 4.34
C VAL A 220 0.56 16.46 4.61
N ARG A 221 0.38 15.65 3.55
CA ARG A 221 -0.01 14.22 3.67
C ARG A 221 0.98 13.26 2.99
N PRO A 222 2.24 13.14 3.47
CA PRO A 222 3.16 12.13 2.99
C PRO A 222 2.69 10.71 3.34
N GLY A 223 2.71 9.83 2.34
CA GLY A 223 2.54 8.39 2.49
C GLY A 223 3.86 7.68 2.17
N VAL A 224 4.05 7.30 0.91
CA VAL A 224 5.21 6.52 0.44
C VAL A 224 6.58 7.05 0.92
N ALA A 225 6.71 8.37 1.09
CA ALA A 225 7.94 9.01 1.56
C ALA A 225 8.28 8.75 3.04
N ILE A 226 7.30 8.50 3.92
CA ILE A 226 7.59 8.15 5.33
C ILE A 226 8.28 6.79 5.44
N TYR A 227 8.02 5.90 4.46
CA TYR A 227 8.65 4.60 4.30
C TYR A 227 9.99 4.68 3.54
N GLY A 228 10.43 5.89 3.19
CA GLY A 228 11.72 6.15 2.55
C GLY A 228 11.76 5.93 1.04
N LEU A 229 10.61 5.72 0.41
CA LEU A 229 10.51 5.51 -1.02
C LEU A 229 10.31 6.86 -1.73
N SER A 230 11.06 7.10 -2.81
CA SER A 230 10.84 8.28 -3.65
C SER A 230 9.50 8.17 -4.40
N PRO A 231 8.67 9.23 -4.40
CA PRO A 231 7.54 9.39 -5.31
C PRO A 231 7.91 10.18 -6.58
N LEU A 232 9.20 10.44 -6.81
CA LEU A 232 9.73 11.25 -7.91
C LEU A 232 10.63 10.41 -8.83
N PRO A 233 10.88 10.86 -10.09
CA PRO A 233 11.88 10.28 -10.99
C PRO A 233 13.27 10.13 -10.33
N ARG A 234 14.06 9.15 -10.77
CA ARG A 234 15.30 8.69 -10.10
C ARG A 234 16.39 9.75 -9.97
N GLU A 235 16.38 10.75 -10.84
CA GLU A 235 17.25 11.92 -10.80
C GLU A 235 17.00 12.83 -9.60
N HIS A 236 15.80 12.80 -8.99
CA HIS A 236 15.46 13.57 -7.81
C HIS A 236 15.87 12.84 -6.53
N GLN A 237 17.04 13.19 -5.99
CA GLN A 237 17.48 12.73 -4.68
C GLN A 237 16.62 13.37 -3.57
N THR A 238 15.97 12.53 -2.76
CA THR A 238 15.06 12.97 -1.67
C THR A 238 15.72 12.99 -0.29
N GLY A 239 16.90 12.37 -0.14
CA GLY A 239 17.56 12.16 1.16
C GLY A 239 16.91 11.10 2.06
N LEU A 240 15.81 10.48 1.62
CA LEU A 240 15.03 9.51 2.39
C LEU A 240 15.63 8.10 2.31
N ARG A 241 15.49 7.30 3.38
CA ARG A 241 16.04 5.94 3.49
C ARG A 241 14.92 4.88 3.52
N PRO A 242 14.84 3.96 2.53
CA PRO A 242 13.79 2.95 2.49
C PRO A 242 13.79 2.04 3.73
N ALA A 243 12.64 1.88 4.36
CA ALA A 243 12.51 1.16 5.64
C ALA A 243 12.38 -0.37 5.49
N MET A 244 11.89 -0.87 4.34
CA MET A 244 11.62 -2.31 4.14
C MET A 244 12.80 -3.06 3.51
N THR A 245 13.11 -4.25 4.04
CA THR A 245 13.96 -5.26 3.39
C THR A 245 13.23 -6.61 3.31
N ALA A 246 12.93 -7.07 2.10
CA ALA A 246 12.32 -8.38 1.85
C ALA A 246 13.41 -9.42 1.54
N ARG A 247 13.53 -10.48 2.36
CA ARG A 247 14.61 -11.47 2.23
C ARG A 247 14.22 -12.89 2.63
N ALA A 248 14.92 -13.87 2.08
CA ALA A 248 14.73 -15.28 2.37
C ALA A 248 16.06 -16.05 2.36
N ARG A 249 16.11 -17.19 3.06
CA ARG A 249 17.24 -18.12 2.97
C ARG A 249 17.02 -19.09 1.81
N VAL A 250 18.06 -19.37 1.04
CA VAL A 250 18.03 -20.37 -0.04
C VAL A 250 17.69 -21.74 0.54
N THR A 251 16.60 -22.35 0.09
CA THR A 251 16.13 -23.66 0.57
C THR A 251 16.98 -24.81 0.04
N LEU A 252 17.44 -24.69 -1.21
CA LEU A 252 18.16 -25.72 -1.94
C LEU A 252 19.05 -25.08 -3.00
N THR A 253 20.28 -25.57 -3.17
CA THR A 253 21.05 -25.39 -4.40
C THR A 253 21.27 -26.73 -5.09
N LYS A 254 21.32 -26.73 -6.41
CA LYS A 254 21.61 -27.93 -7.22
C LYS A 254 22.35 -27.59 -8.50
N ARG A 255 23.34 -28.41 -8.86
CA ARG A 255 23.99 -28.35 -10.17
C ARG A 255 23.08 -28.99 -11.22
N VAL A 256 22.99 -28.39 -12.41
CA VAL A 256 22.20 -28.90 -13.55
C VAL A 256 22.99 -28.73 -14.86
N PRO A 257 22.79 -29.60 -15.86
CA PRO A 257 23.45 -29.49 -17.16
C PRO A 257 22.95 -28.30 -17.98
N ALA A 258 23.63 -28.03 -19.10
CA ALA A 258 23.14 -27.15 -20.16
C ALA A 258 21.84 -27.70 -20.78
N GLY A 259 20.96 -26.81 -21.24
CA GLY A 259 19.67 -27.17 -21.83
C GLY A 259 18.60 -27.61 -20.81
N GLN A 260 18.85 -27.45 -19.51
CA GLN A 260 17.86 -27.72 -18.47
C GLN A 260 16.78 -26.64 -18.49
N GLY A 261 15.53 -27.03 -18.76
CA GLY A 261 14.36 -26.15 -18.61
C GLY A 261 14.06 -25.86 -17.14
N VAL A 262 13.70 -24.61 -16.81
CA VAL A 262 13.50 -24.14 -15.43
C VAL A 262 12.08 -23.58 -15.22
N SER A 263 11.46 -23.99 -14.11
CA SER A 263 10.10 -23.62 -13.68
C SER A 263 8.99 -23.97 -14.71
N TYR A 264 7.74 -23.62 -14.38
CA TYR A 264 6.55 -24.02 -15.12
C TYR A 264 6.58 -23.63 -16.60
N GLY A 265 6.46 -24.63 -17.48
CA GLY A 265 6.48 -24.44 -18.94
C GLY A 265 7.86 -24.11 -19.51
N HIS A 266 8.93 -24.28 -18.72
CA HIS A 266 10.32 -24.04 -19.12
C HIS A 266 10.52 -22.69 -19.83
N ALA A 267 10.02 -21.61 -19.21
CA ALA A 267 10.18 -20.25 -19.73
C ALA A 267 11.64 -19.74 -19.67
N TYR A 268 12.55 -20.53 -19.12
CA TYR A 268 14.00 -20.32 -19.07
C TYR A 268 14.70 -21.66 -19.32
N TYR A 269 15.83 -21.62 -20.01
CA TYR A 269 16.72 -22.77 -20.24
C TYR A 269 18.15 -22.38 -19.89
N THR A 270 18.88 -23.27 -19.22
CA THR A 270 20.30 -23.03 -18.88
C THR A 270 21.16 -23.06 -20.14
N SER A 271 22.00 -22.05 -20.35
CA SER A 271 22.88 -21.96 -21.54
C SER A 271 24.18 -22.78 -21.40
N ARG A 272 24.50 -23.21 -20.17
CA ARG A 272 25.67 -24.01 -19.78
C ARG A 272 25.31 -24.87 -18.56
N GLU A 273 26.22 -25.73 -18.12
CA GLU A 273 26.12 -26.31 -16.77
C GLU A 273 26.17 -25.18 -15.73
N THR A 274 25.32 -25.26 -14.71
CA THR A 274 25.13 -24.15 -13.75
C THR A 274 24.55 -24.63 -12.42
N THR A 275 24.72 -23.83 -11.37
CA THR A 275 24.06 -24.00 -10.08
C THR A 275 22.74 -23.21 -10.07
N LEU A 276 21.61 -23.89 -9.82
CA LEU A 276 20.31 -23.25 -9.57
C LEU A 276 20.07 -23.16 -8.06
N ALA A 277 19.68 -21.98 -7.57
CA ALA A 277 19.27 -21.74 -6.18
C ALA A 277 17.75 -21.55 -6.07
N LEU A 278 17.14 -22.16 -5.06
CA LEU A 278 15.71 -22.09 -4.79
C LEU A 278 15.45 -21.15 -3.60
N VAL A 279 14.63 -20.12 -3.81
CA VAL A 279 14.30 -19.11 -2.78
C VAL A 279 12.81 -19.24 -2.41
N PRO A 280 12.45 -19.43 -1.13
CA PRO A 280 11.10 -19.73 -0.67
C PRO A 280 10.25 -18.46 -0.47
N LEU A 281 10.08 -17.70 -1.55
CA LEU A 281 9.15 -16.57 -1.69
C LEU A 281 8.54 -16.63 -3.09
N GLY A 282 7.22 -16.56 -3.20
CA GLY A 282 6.48 -16.54 -4.46
C GLY A 282 5.33 -15.53 -4.50
N TYR A 283 4.42 -15.69 -5.46
CA TYR A 283 3.33 -14.72 -5.67
C TYR A 283 2.22 -14.77 -4.61
N GLY A 284 2.16 -15.80 -3.78
CA GLY A 284 1.37 -15.84 -2.55
C GLY A 284 2.01 -15.10 -1.37
N ASP A 285 3.30 -14.76 -1.49
CA ASP A 285 4.11 -14.10 -0.45
C ASP A 285 4.40 -12.62 -0.76
N GLY A 286 4.01 -12.16 -1.96
CA GLY A 286 4.14 -10.78 -2.43
C GLY A 286 4.86 -10.64 -3.78
N VAL A 287 5.67 -11.62 -4.19
CA VAL A 287 6.50 -11.56 -5.41
C VAL A 287 5.61 -11.40 -6.66
N PRO A 288 5.65 -10.26 -7.39
CA PRO A 288 4.81 -10.08 -8.56
C PRO A 288 5.10 -11.15 -9.62
N ARG A 289 4.07 -11.88 -10.08
CA ARG A 289 4.28 -12.96 -11.07
C ARG A 289 4.86 -12.46 -12.40
N HIS A 290 4.68 -11.18 -12.70
CA HIS A 290 5.27 -10.48 -13.84
C HIS A 290 6.80 -10.38 -13.76
N ALA A 291 7.40 -10.53 -12.56
CA ALA A 291 8.84 -10.58 -12.35
C ALA A 291 9.52 -11.87 -12.89
N SER A 292 8.76 -12.78 -13.51
CA SER A 292 9.30 -13.96 -14.20
C SER A 292 10.30 -13.55 -15.29
N ASN A 293 11.52 -14.10 -15.28
CA ASN A 293 12.63 -13.73 -16.18
C ASN A 293 13.14 -12.27 -16.08
N VAL A 294 12.65 -11.43 -15.17
CA VAL A 294 13.05 -9.99 -15.09
C VAL A 294 13.33 -9.45 -13.67
N GLY A 295 12.73 -10.04 -12.62
CA GLY A 295 12.88 -9.56 -11.24
C GLY A 295 14.31 -9.69 -10.71
N PRO A 296 14.91 -8.62 -10.14
CA PRO A 296 16.27 -8.63 -9.61
C PRO A 296 16.32 -9.15 -8.15
N VAL A 297 17.30 -9.97 -7.81
CA VAL A 297 17.54 -10.50 -6.45
C VAL A 297 19.04 -10.52 -6.18
N SER A 298 19.48 -10.00 -5.03
CA SER A 298 20.88 -10.12 -4.59
C SER A 298 21.11 -11.46 -3.88
N LEU A 299 22.08 -12.25 -4.35
CA LEU A 299 22.47 -13.52 -3.74
C LEU A 299 23.96 -13.83 -4.01
N GLY A 300 24.73 -14.01 -2.94
CA GLY A 300 26.19 -14.26 -3.04
C GLY A 300 26.97 -13.03 -3.51
N GLY A 301 26.60 -11.83 -3.05
CA GLY A 301 27.27 -10.57 -3.41
C GLY A 301 27.05 -10.12 -4.85
N ARG A 302 26.06 -10.67 -5.56
CA ARG A 302 25.70 -10.31 -6.94
C ARG A 302 24.20 -10.23 -7.11
N THR A 303 23.74 -9.24 -7.87
CA THR A 303 22.37 -9.18 -8.37
C THR A 303 22.19 -10.17 -9.51
N ARG A 304 21.12 -10.96 -9.44
CA ARG A 304 20.72 -12.01 -10.37
C ARG A 304 19.27 -11.80 -10.78
N THR A 305 18.86 -12.40 -11.89
CA THR A 305 17.48 -12.35 -12.36
C THR A 305 16.76 -13.67 -12.07
N ILE A 306 15.46 -13.62 -11.79
CA ILE A 306 14.61 -14.81 -11.62
C ILE A 306 14.69 -15.71 -12.86
N ALA A 307 15.12 -16.95 -12.69
CA ALA A 307 15.25 -17.95 -13.75
C ALA A 307 13.93 -18.71 -13.93
N GLY A 308 13.15 -18.33 -14.95
CA GLY A 308 11.87 -18.93 -15.28
C GLY A 308 10.68 -18.23 -14.63
N ARG A 309 9.57 -18.95 -14.47
CA ARG A 309 8.34 -18.41 -13.89
C ARG A 309 8.38 -18.35 -12.36
N VAL A 310 7.84 -17.26 -11.81
CA VAL A 310 7.48 -17.14 -10.39
C VAL A 310 6.37 -18.13 -10.05
N CYS A 311 6.58 -18.96 -9.02
CA CYS A 311 5.59 -19.90 -8.48
C CYS A 311 4.82 -19.28 -7.31
N MET A 312 3.85 -19.99 -6.74
CA MET A 312 3.04 -19.47 -5.63
C MET A 312 3.89 -19.20 -4.38
N ASP A 313 4.85 -20.07 -4.07
CA ASP A 313 5.59 -20.05 -2.79
C ASP A 313 7.13 -19.99 -2.97
N GLN A 314 7.61 -19.82 -4.22
CA GLN A 314 9.04 -19.93 -4.54
C GLN A 314 9.44 -19.31 -5.89
N ILE A 315 10.72 -18.92 -5.99
CA ILE A 315 11.42 -18.50 -7.20
C ILE A 315 12.76 -19.26 -7.34
N ILE A 316 13.30 -19.32 -8.56
CA ILE A 316 14.61 -19.93 -8.86
C ILE A 316 15.55 -18.82 -9.34
N LEU A 317 16.84 -18.91 -9.00
CA LEU A 317 17.91 -18.05 -9.51
C LEU A 317 19.00 -18.91 -10.17
N ASP A 318 19.49 -18.48 -11.33
CA ASP A 318 20.69 -19.05 -11.96
C ASP A 318 21.93 -18.40 -11.34
N CYS A 319 22.79 -19.23 -10.74
CA CYS A 319 23.97 -18.77 -10.00
C CYS A 319 25.29 -18.98 -10.76
N GLY A 320 25.27 -19.60 -11.94
CA GLY A 320 26.50 -19.98 -12.65
C GLY A 320 27.37 -20.92 -11.83
N ASP A 321 28.67 -20.59 -11.76
CA ASP A 321 29.68 -21.30 -10.99
C ASP A 321 29.96 -20.64 -9.62
N ASP A 322 29.12 -19.68 -9.22
CA ASP A 322 29.31 -18.96 -7.95
C ASP A 322 29.02 -19.88 -6.75
N PRO A 323 29.80 -19.78 -5.66
CA PRO A 323 29.66 -20.65 -4.49
C PRO A 323 28.45 -20.24 -3.64
N VAL A 324 27.26 -20.66 -4.08
CA VAL A 324 25.98 -20.45 -3.40
C VAL A 324 25.51 -21.76 -2.74
N ALA A 325 25.10 -21.68 -1.48
CA ALA A 325 24.69 -22.81 -0.65
C ALA A 325 23.24 -22.65 -0.13
N ALA A 326 22.65 -23.75 0.32
CA ALA A 326 21.42 -23.69 1.11
C ALA A 326 21.69 -23.01 2.46
N GLY A 327 20.82 -22.09 2.87
CA GLY A 327 21.00 -21.21 4.03
C GLY A 327 21.49 -19.81 3.70
N ASP A 328 22.08 -19.57 2.52
CA ASP A 328 22.51 -18.24 2.07
C ASP A 328 21.32 -17.28 1.98
N VAL A 329 21.55 -16.00 2.28
CA VAL A 329 20.49 -14.98 2.23
C VAL A 329 20.35 -14.40 0.83
N ALA A 330 19.18 -14.61 0.23
CA ALA A 330 18.70 -13.89 -0.94
C ALA A 330 17.92 -12.65 -0.47
N VAL A 331 18.35 -11.46 -0.89
CA VAL A 331 17.63 -10.20 -0.67
C VAL A 331 16.91 -9.83 -1.95
N LEU A 332 15.58 -9.80 -1.92
CA LEU A 332 14.77 -9.41 -3.07
C LEU A 332 14.93 -7.90 -3.27
N PHE A 333 14.60 -7.11 -2.25
CA PHE A 333 14.89 -5.68 -2.20
C PHE A 333 15.19 -5.20 -0.78
N GLY A 334 15.86 -4.05 -0.69
CA GLY A 334 16.18 -3.34 0.55
C GLY A 334 16.47 -1.85 0.29
N PRO A 335 17.24 -1.17 1.17
CA PRO A 335 17.53 0.26 1.08
C PRO A 335 18.43 0.69 -0.09
N GLY A 336 19.01 -0.25 -0.84
CA GLY A 336 20.04 0.01 -1.85
C GLY A 336 21.48 -0.18 -1.35
N ASP A 337 21.66 -0.34 -0.04
CA ASP A 337 22.96 -0.54 0.61
C ASP A 337 23.76 -1.67 -0.07
N ASN A 338 25.05 -1.42 -0.37
CA ASN A 338 25.95 -2.37 -1.04
C ASN A 338 25.47 -2.87 -2.42
N GLY A 339 24.55 -2.15 -3.08
CA GLY A 339 24.05 -2.52 -4.41
C GLY A 339 23.00 -3.64 -4.40
N THR A 340 22.35 -3.93 -3.26
CA THR A 340 21.10 -4.71 -3.26
C THR A 340 20.03 -3.98 -4.07
N PRO A 341 19.15 -4.68 -4.81
CA PRO A 341 18.01 -4.03 -5.46
C PRO A 341 17.12 -3.28 -4.46
N THR A 342 16.45 -2.25 -4.94
CA THR A 342 15.44 -1.46 -4.22
C THR A 342 14.03 -1.85 -4.66
N ALA A 343 13.01 -1.38 -3.93
CA ALA A 343 11.63 -1.52 -4.36
C ALA A 343 11.34 -0.79 -5.70
N THR A 344 12.13 0.22 -6.07
CA THR A 344 12.04 0.88 -7.38
C THR A 344 12.68 0.04 -8.48
N ASP A 345 13.80 -0.65 -8.22
CA ASP A 345 14.41 -1.56 -9.21
C ASP A 345 13.50 -2.76 -9.53
N TRP A 346 12.67 -3.19 -8.58
CA TRP A 346 11.59 -4.15 -8.80
C TRP A 346 10.41 -3.58 -9.59
N ALA A 347 10.09 -2.31 -9.38
CA ALA A 347 8.98 -1.63 -10.04
C ALA A 347 9.27 -1.41 -11.53
N ASP A 348 10.44 -0.85 -11.84
CA ASP A 348 10.93 -0.64 -13.21
C ASP A 348 11.05 -1.96 -13.99
N ALA A 349 11.46 -3.04 -13.32
CA ALA A 349 11.62 -4.36 -13.94
C ALA A 349 10.29 -5.01 -14.39
N ILE A 350 9.13 -4.51 -13.95
CA ILE A 350 7.81 -5.08 -14.28
C ILE A 350 6.76 -4.06 -14.74
N ASP A 351 7.17 -2.80 -15.01
CA ASP A 351 6.30 -1.68 -15.42
C ASP A 351 5.21 -1.36 -14.38
N THR A 352 5.63 -1.03 -13.15
CA THR A 352 4.76 -0.55 -12.06
C THR A 352 5.48 0.49 -11.18
N ILE A 353 4.91 0.82 -10.02
CA ILE A 353 5.44 1.77 -9.03
C ILE A 353 5.86 1.07 -7.72
N ASN A 354 6.89 1.61 -7.04
CA ASN A 354 7.43 1.05 -5.79
C ASN A 354 6.38 0.90 -4.65
N TYR A 355 5.32 1.72 -4.68
CA TYR A 355 4.12 1.62 -3.86
C TYR A 355 3.50 0.21 -3.90
N GLU A 356 3.35 -0.37 -5.09
CA GLU A 356 2.75 -1.68 -5.28
C GLU A 356 3.66 -2.78 -4.74
N ILE A 357 4.97 -2.65 -5.01
CA ILE A 357 6.00 -3.61 -4.58
C ILE A 357 5.96 -3.80 -3.06
N VAL A 358 6.06 -2.74 -2.26
CA VAL A 358 6.05 -2.88 -0.78
C VAL A 358 4.68 -3.30 -0.24
N THR A 359 3.58 -2.80 -0.81
CA THR A 359 2.23 -3.14 -0.34
C THR A 359 1.91 -4.62 -0.54
N ARG A 360 2.42 -5.24 -1.61
CA ARG A 360 2.27 -6.70 -1.86
C ARG A 360 2.96 -7.57 -0.81
N PHE A 361 4.01 -7.07 -0.16
CA PHE A 361 4.70 -7.76 0.95
C PHE A 361 4.03 -7.54 2.31
N GLY A 362 2.91 -6.81 2.36
CA GLY A 362 2.06 -6.70 3.55
C GLY A 362 1.27 -7.96 3.92
N GLY A 363 1.35 -9.04 3.15
CA GLY A 363 0.65 -10.30 3.44
C GLY A 363 1.11 -10.96 4.75
N SER A 364 0.21 -11.68 5.42
CA SER A 364 0.50 -12.40 6.68
C SER A 364 1.34 -13.67 6.52
N ARG A 365 1.59 -14.12 5.28
CA ARG A 365 2.40 -15.32 4.97
C ARG A 365 3.90 -15.12 5.24
N VAL A 366 4.41 -13.89 5.11
CA VAL A 366 5.80 -13.57 5.41
C VAL A 366 5.85 -12.85 6.75
N PRO A 367 6.56 -13.36 7.78
CA PRO A 367 6.63 -12.70 9.06
C PRO A 367 7.33 -11.34 8.94
N ARG A 368 6.72 -10.32 9.52
CA ARG A 368 7.35 -8.99 9.68
C ARG A 368 8.16 -8.94 10.95
N VAL A 369 9.38 -8.41 10.85
CA VAL A 369 10.34 -8.22 11.95
C VAL A 369 10.66 -6.74 12.02
N TYR A 370 10.57 -6.16 13.21
CA TYR A 370 10.80 -4.73 13.42
C TYR A 370 12.16 -4.49 14.03
N ASP A 371 12.88 -3.52 13.46
CA ASP A 371 14.18 -3.05 13.89
C ASP A 371 14.10 -1.58 14.32
N GLY A 372 15.09 -1.12 15.10
CA GLY A 372 15.10 0.22 15.68
C GLY A 372 14.31 0.33 16.99
N THR A 373 14.23 1.55 17.52
CA THR A 373 13.58 1.83 18.82
C THR A 373 12.42 2.82 18.74
N ALA A 374 12.26 3.53 17.62
CA ALA A 374 11.22 4.52 17.44
C ALA A 374 9.79 3.96 17.67
N GLY A 375 9.02 4.65 18.50
CA GLY A 375 7.60 4.34 18.73
C GLY A 375 7.31 3.17 19.68
N LEU A 376 8.34 2.45 20.15
CA LEU A 376 8.18 1.54 21.29
C LEU A 376 7.81 2.36 22.54
N PRO A 377 6.98 1.82 23.46
CA PRO A 377 6.89 2.40 24.79
C PRO A 377 8.29 2.33 25.43
N ALA A 378 8.74 3.41 26.07
CA ALA A 378 9.98 3.40 26.82
C ALA A 378 9.91 2.26 27.86
N GLU A 379 10.96 1.45 27.97
CA GLU A 379 11.02 0.45 29.04
C GLU A 379 10.82 1.15 30.39
N PRO A 380 10.00 0.60 31.31
CA PRO A 380 9.94 1.12 32.66
C PRO A 380 11.36 1.06 33.24
N PRO A 381 11.86 2.14 33.89
CA PRO A 381 13.24 2.23 34.31
C PRO A 381 13.58 0.99 35.14
N THR A 382 14.55 0.20 34.65
CA THR A 382 14.92 -1.07 35.27
C THR A 382 15.30 -0.81 36.71
N ALA A 383 14.49 -1.33 37.63
CA ALA A 383 14.65 -1.11 39.06
C ALA A 383 16.07 -1.57 39.43
N ALA A 384 16.93 -0.60 39.80
CA ALA A 384 18.32 -0.87 40.09
C ALA A 384 18.39 -1.98 41.14
N ALA A 385 19.06 -3.07 40.79
CA ALA A 385 19.16 -4.23 41.66
C ALA A 385 19.85 -3.81 42.96
N THR A 386 19.05 -3.65 44.01
CA THR A 386 19.55 -3.38 45.36
C THR A 386 20.40 -4.57 45.78
N ASP A 387 21.71 -4.36 45.86
CA ASP A 387 22.63 -5.34 46.42
C ASP A 387 22.24 -5.62 47.88
N VAL A 388 21.66 -6.80 48.12
CA VAL A 388 21.45 -7.34 49.46
C VAL A 388 22.62 -8.26 49.78
N SER A 389 23.81 -7.67 49.84
CA SER A 389 25.01 -8.32 50.36
C SER A 389 24.80 -8.61 51.85
N GLN A 390 24.50 -9.88 52.17
CA GLN A 390 24.07 -10.30 53.49
C GLN A 390 25.19 -10.12 54.54
N SER A 391 24.98 -9.21 55.48
CA SER A 391 25.77 -9.14 56.71
C SER A 391 25.34 -10.28 57.65
N VAL A 392 26.27 -11.20 57.95
CA VAL A 392 26.05 -12.25 58.95
C VAL A 392 26.13 -11.61 60.34
N GLY A 393 24.97 -11.37 60.95
CA GLY A 393 24.81 -10.96 62.35
C GLY A 393 24.52 -12.14 63.27
N GLU A 394 24.92 -12.04 64.54
CA GLU A 394 24.91 -13.16 65.49
C GLU A 394 23.51 -13.59 65.95
N VAL A 395 23.38 -14.87 66.30
CA VAL A 395 22.15 -15.47 66.84
C VAL A 395 22.14 -15.35 68.37
N GLY A 396 21.15 -14.67 68.94
CA GLY A 396 20.95 -14.63 70.40
C GLY A 396 19.62 -14.01 70.81
N GLY A 397 18.97 -14.60 71.82
CA GLY A 397 17.74 -14.10 72.44
C GLY A 397 16.53 -15.03 72.24
N LEU A 398 15.99 -15.53 73.35
CA LEU A 398 14.68 -16.19 73.42
C LEU A 398 13.60 -15.15 73.76
N GLU A 399 12.35 -15.39 73.34
CA GLU A 399 11.11 -15.31 74.15
C GLU A 399 9.90 -15.72 73.27
N PRO A 400 8.75 -16.17 73.83
CA PRO A 400 7.69 -16.84 73.07
C PRO A 400 6.48 -15.98 72.65
N LEU A 401 5.59 -16.59 71.86
CA LEU A 401 4.29 -16.08 71.40
C LEU A 401 3.32 -15.72 72.53
N PRO A 402 2.31 -14.88 72.23
CA PRO A 402 0.93 -15.20 72.59
C PRO A 402 0.00 -15.32 71.36
N SER A 403 -1.17 -15.95 71.58
CA SER A 403 -2.13 -16.39 70.55
C SER A 403 -3.47 -15.64 70.59
N GLY A 404 -4.11 -15.47 69.43
CA GLY A 404 -5.51 -15.04 69.29
C GLY A 404 -5.73 -14.26 67.98
N SER A 405 -6.89 -14.32 67.30
CA SER A 405 -8.13 -15.09 67.55
C SER A 405 -8.83 -15.44 66.23
N ALA A 406 -9.70 -16.45 66.23
CA ALA A 406 -10.49 -16.87 65.07
C ALA A 406 -11.90 -16.23 65.03
N VAL A 407 -12.82 -16.83 64.25
CA VAL A 407 -14.23 -16.45 63.97
C VAL A 407 -14.36 -15.40 62.85
N GLY A 408 -15.21 -15.58 61.83
CA GLY A 408 -16.13 -16.71 61.57
C GLY A 408 -16.60 -16.79 60.12
N ALA A 409 -17.29 -17.89 59.78
CA ALA A 409 -17.74 -18.20 58.42
C ALA A 409 -19.26 -18.06 58.26
N SER A 410 -19.71 -18.07 56.99
CA SER A 410 -21.07 -18.48 56.56
C SER A 410 -20.99 -19.04 55.14
N ASP A 411 -21.71 -20.14 54.87
CA ASP A 411 -21.72 -20.86 53.60
C ASP A 411 -22.55 -20.14 52.50
N VAL A 412 -22.72 -20.64 51.26
CA VAL A 412 -23.54 -21.82 50.88
C VAL A 412 -23.06 -22.47 49.57
N LEU A 413 -23.09 -23.81 49.53
CA LEU A 413 -22.93 -24.74 48.38
C LEU A 413 -24.26 -25.53 48.16
N PRO A 414 -24.44 -26.47 47.19
CA PRO A 414 -23.56 -27.02 46.13
C PRO A 414 -24.12 -26.69 44.72
N SER A 415 -24.10 -27.46 43.61
CA SER A 415 -23.72 -28.85 43.20
C SER A 415 -23.59 -28.90 41.66
N GLY A 416 -23.03 -29.93 40.99
CA GLY A 416 -22.50 -31.22 41.44
C GLY A 416 -21.74 -31.99 40.32
N ARG A 417 -21.20 -33.17 40.65
CA ARG A 417 -20.24 -33.96 39.84
C ARG A 417 -20.84 -34.74 38.66
N ALA A 418 -20.01 -34.98 37.64
CA ALA A 418 -19.72 -36.34 37.14
C ALA A 418 -18.32 -36.38 36.46
N ALA A 419 -17.63 -37.53 36.49
CA ALA A 419 -16.35 -37.77 35.80
C ALA A 419 -16.16 -39.28 35.55
N GLY A 420 -15.40 -39.66 34.51
CA GLY A 420 -15.08 -41.07 34.21
C GLY A 420 -14.05 -41.26 33.09
N THR A 421 -13.07 -42.14 33.32
CA THR A 421 -12.13 -42.73 32.34
C THR A 421 -12.80 -43.93 31.62
N SER A 422 -12.32 -44.59 30.56
CA SER A 422 -10.96 -44.94 30.03
C SER A 422 -11.10 -45.25 28.49
N ASP A 423 -10.27 -45.95 27.71
CA ASP A 423 -9.11 -46.87 27.91
C ASP A 423 -8.22 -46.97 26.62
N VAL A 424 -7.38 -48.01 26.48
CA VAL A 424 -6.15 -48.06 25.63
C VAL A 424 -6.12 -49.13 24.51
N SER A 425 -5.91 -48.69 23.25
CA SER A 425 -5.17 -49.36 22.12
C SER A 425 -5.59 -50.79 21.64
N PRO A 426 -4.78 -51.53 20.82
CA PRO A 426 -4.45 -51.30 19.39
C PRO A 426 -4.68 -52.53 18.45
N SER A 427 -4.46 -52.40 17.13
CA SER A 427 -4.09 -53.54 16.23
C SER A 427 -3.46 -53.15 14.88
N ASP A 428 -2.66 -54.07 14.31
CA ASP A 428 -1.87 -53.95 13.06
C ASP A 428 -2.58 -54.39 11.75
N GLY A 429 -1.90 -54.22 10.60
CA GLY A 429 -2.20 -54.89 9.31
C GLY A 429 -2.40 -53.90 8.13
N ALA A 430 -1.51 -53.65 7.15
CA ALA A 430 -0.42 -54.38 6.48
C ALA A 430 -0.80 -55.22 5.22
N MET A 431 -0.08 -54.95 4.11
CA MET A 431 0.10 -55.77 2.87
C MET A 431 -1.03 -55.87 1.82
N GLY A 432 -0.63 -56.04 0.54
CA GLY A 432 -1.49 -56.32 -0.64
C GLY A 432 -2.04 -55.06 -1.36
N ALA A 433 -1.50 -54.51 -2.45
CA ALA A 433 -0.73 -55.00 -3.60
C ALA A 433 -1.52 -55.79 -4.67
N THR A 434 -1.32 -55.42 -5.96
CA THR A 434 -1.93 -55.98 -7.19
C THR A 434 -3.43 -55.72 -7.40
N ALA A 435 -4.02 -55.66 -8.61
CA ALA A 435 -3.50 -55.33 -9.95
C ALA A 435 -4.67 -55.01 -10.92
N ARG A 436 -4.31 -54.77 -12.20
CA ARG A 436 -5.12 -54.73 -13.45
C ARG A 436 -6.34 -55.70 -13.43
N SER A 437 -7.45 -55.46 -14.14
CA SER A 437 -7.60 -54.78 -15.45
C SER A 437 -9.05 -54.36 -15.84
N SER A 438 -9.13 -53.68 -17.00
CA SER A 438 -10.12 -53.85 -18.09
C SER A 438 -11.57 -53.31 -18.01
N SER A 439 -11.98 -52.77 -19.17
CA SER A 439 -13.32 -52.76 -19.80
C SER A 439 -14.51 -52.08 -19.10
N GLY A 440 -14.76 -50.83 -19.51
CA GLY A 440 -15.86 -50.54 -20.45
C GLY A 440 -17.28 -50.32 -19.90
N GLY A 441 -18.02 -49.43 -20.56
CA GLY A 441 -19.44 -49.15 -20.30
C GLY A 441 -19.80 -47.68 -20.51
N ALA A 442 -20.80 -47.40 -21.33
CA ALA A 442 -21.30 -46.05 -21.58
C ALA A 442 -22.81 -45.98 -21.39
N VAL A 443 -23.24 -45.29 -20.33
CA VAL A 443 -24.60 -44.79 -20.01
C VAL A 443 -24.41 -43.66 -18.99
N GLY A 444 -25.22 -42.61 -18.91
CA GLY A 444 -26.53 -42.39 -19.53
C GLY A 444 -27.62 -42.45 -18.46
N ALA A 445 -28.02 -41.29 -17.92
CA ALA A 445 -29.00 -41.18 -16.84
C ALA A 445 -29.87 -39.92 -16.98
N THR A 446 -31.15 -40.05 -16.63
CA THR A 446 -32.21 -39.04 -16.82
C THR A 446 -33.06 -38.85 -15.56
N ALA A 447 -33.35 -37.60 -15.20
CA ALA A 447 -34.56 -37.15 -14.46
C ALA A 447 -34.61 -35.61 -14.59
N VAL A 448 -35.69 -34.90 -14.99
CA VAL A 448 -37.16 -35.04 -14.83
C VAL A 448 -37.67 -34.59 -13.45
N SER A 449 -38.47 -33.53 -13.47
CA SER A 449 -39.08 -32.83 -12.32
C SER A 449 -40.38 -33.50 -11.82
N PRO A 450 -41.04 -32.88 -10.82
CA PRO A 450 -42.47 -32.58 -11.00
C PRO A 450 -42.85 -31.10 -10.70
N SER A 451 -44.08 -30.74 -11.12
CA SER A 451 -44.78 -29.45 -10.97
C SER A 451 -45.68 -29.41 -9.72
N GLY A 452 -46.33 -28.31 -9.31
CA GLY A 452 -46.33 -26.89 -9.76
C GLY A 452 -47.66 -26.16 -9.41
N VAL A 453 -47.86 -24.92 -9.91
CA VAL A 453 -49.16 -24.18 -10.13
C VAL A 453 -49.97 -23.80 -8.84
N ALA A 454 -50.50 -22.58 -8.59
CA ALA A 454 -51.26 -21.58 -9.39
C ALA A 454 -51.25 -20.16 -8.69
N VAL A 455 -52.00 -19.07 -9.00
CA VAL A 455 -52.60 -18.38 -10.20
C VAL A 455 -53.34 -17.09 -9.73
N GLY A 456 -53.33 -15.98 -10.51
CA GLY A 456 -54.44 -14.98 -10.54
C GLY A 456 -54.13 -13.45 -10.46
N GLY A 457 -54.78 -12.65 -11.33
CA GLY A 457 -54.80 -11.14 -11.34
C GLY A 457 -53.66 -10.49 -12.16
N SER A 458 -53.81 -9.64 -13.21
CA SER A 458 -54.83 -8.67 -13.69
C SER A 458 -54.89 -7.35 -12.87
N GLU A 459 -54.78 -6.12 -13.41
CA GLU A 459 -54.85 -5.57 -14.79
C GLU A 459 -53.88 -4.36 -15.06
N ALA A 460 -53.88 -3.87 -16.32
CA ALA A 460 -53.67 -2.48 -16.79
C ALA A 460 -52.24 -1.89 -17.04
N LEU A 461 -52.15 -1.18 -18.18
CA LEU A 461 -51.11 -0.22 -18.62
C LEU A 461 -51.81 1.09 -19.07
N PRO A 462 -51.14 2.25 -19.14
CA PRO A 462 -50.53 2.66 -20.43
C PRO A 462 -49.25 3.54 -20.37
N SER A 463 -48.44 3.48 -21.45
CA SER A 463 -47.54 4.51 -22.04
C SER A 463 -46.70 5.47 -21.16
N GLY A 464 -45.40 5.70 -21.46
CA GLY A 464 -44.54 5.17 -22.53
C GLY A 464 -43.29 6.03 -22.78
N SER A 465 -42.41 5.56 -23.70
CA SER A 465 -41.11 6.17 -24.10
C SER A 465 -40.01 6.23 -23.01
N ALA A 466 -38.72 5.95 -23.27
CA ALA A 466 -38.05 5.40 -24.45
C ALA A 466 -36.85 4.50 -24.07
N VAL A 467 -36.38 3.70 -25.03
CA VAL A 467 -35.21 2.79 -24.97
C VAL A 467 -34.05 3.50 -25.71
N THR A 468 -32.79 3.48 -25.26
CA THR A 468 -31.82 2.39 -25.51
C THR A 468 -30.68 2.30 -24.50
N ALA A 469 -30.23 1.07 -24.26
CA ALA A 469 -28.83 0.74 -23.97
C ALA A 469 -28.22 0.09 -25.23
N SER A 470 -26.89 0.18 -25.38
CA SER A 470 -26.12 -0.54 -26.41
C SER A 470 -24.76 -0.96 -25.84
N ASP A 471 -24.25 -2.10 -26.28
CA ASP A 471 -23.24 -2.89 -25.56
C ASP A 471 -21.76 -2.52 -25.77
N VAL A 472 -20.95 -2.98 -24.82
CA VAL A 472 -19.51 -3.18 -24.96
C VAL A 472 -19.24 -4.41 -25.86
N LEU A 473 -18.32 -4.29 -26.82
CA LEU A 473 -17.76 -5.46 -27.52
C LEU A 473 -16.23 -5.42 -27.61
N LEU A 474 -15.62 -6.61 -27.51
CA LEU A 474 -14.18 -6.81 -27.49
C LEU A 474 -13.60 -6.83 -28.91
N SER A 475 -12.41 -6.26 -29.09
CA SER A 475 -11.67 -6.28 -30.36
C SER A 475 -10.72 -7.49 -30.47
N GLY A 476 -11.25 -8.64 -30.89
CA GLY A 476 -10.45 -9.78 -31.34
C GLY A 476 -10.02 -9.63 -32.80
N ARG A 477 -8.72 -9.77 -33.10
CA ARG A 477 -8.21 -9.75 -34.49
C ARG A 477 -8.59 -11.02 -35.25
N GLY A 478 -9.19 -10.86 -36.43
CA GLY A 478 -9.34 -11.90 -37.45
C GLY A 478 -9.18 -11.28 -38.84
N ALA A 479 -8.50 -11.97 -39.77
CA ALA A 479 -8.24 -11.46 -41.12
C ALA A 479 -9.26 -12.01 -42.13
N GLY A 480 -9.65 -11.19 -43.11
CA GLY A 480 -10.53 -11.54 -44.22
C GLY A 480 -10.38 -10.53 -45.35
N ALA A 481 -10.29 -10.99 -46.59
CA ALA A 481 -9.85 -10.19 -47.74
C ALA A 481 -10.99 -9.68 -48.64
N SER A 482 -10.61 -8.82 -49.58
CA SER A 482 -11.26 -8.48 -50.87
C SER A 482 -12.48 -7.54 -50.90
N ASP A 483 -12.23 -6.41 -51.59
CA ASP A 483 -12.97 -5.85 -52.72
C ASP A 483 -14.47 -5.49 -52.60
N VAL A 484 -14.77 -4.20 -52.80
CA VAL A 484 -15.70 -3.70 -53.84
C VAL A 484 -15.52 -2.18 -54.03
N LEU A 485 -15.55 -1.70 -55.28
CA LEU A 485 -15.55 -0.27 -55.68
C LEU A 485 -17.00 0.23 -55.87
N PRO A 486 -17.30 1.53 -55.68
CA PRO A 486 -16.99 2.61 -56.64
C PRO A 486 -16.05 3.69 -56.02
N GLY A 487 -15.47 4.66 -56.72
CA GLY A 487 -15.90 5.37 -57.94
C GLY A 487 -16.64 6.68 -57.58
N GLY A 488 -16.29 7.87 -58.09
CA GLY A 488 -15.18 8.25 -58.96
C GLY A 488 -15.40 9.65 -59.57
N ALA A 489 -14.43 10.56 -59.45
CA ALA A 489 -14.41 11.86 -60.11
C ALA A 489 -12.95 12.36 -60.20
N GLY A 490 -12.57 13.10 -61.26
CA GLY A 490 -11.20 13.57 -61.38
C GLY A 490 -10.92 14.60 -62.49
N SER A 491 -9.90 15.40 -62.21
CA SER A 491 -9.09 16.27 -63.06
C SER A 491 -7.82 16.53 -62.22
N GLY A 492 -6.56 16.48 -62.69
CA GLY A 492 -6.00 16.80 -64.01
C GLY A 492 -5.16 18.08 -63.86
N GLY A 493 -3.88 18.16 -64.20
CA GLY A 493 -2.92 17.12 -64.61
C GLY A 493 -1.64 17.73 -65.24
N ALA A 494 -0.48 17.08 -65.04
CA ALA A 494 0.83 17.38 -65.66
C ALA A 494 1.48 18.75 -65.27
N ASP A 495 2.80 19.00 -65.41
CA ASP A 495 3.91 18.10 -65.76
C ASP A 495 5.29 18.55 -65.24
N LEU A 496 6.28 17.66 -65.36
CA LEU A 496 7.76 17.82 -65.50
C LEU A 496 8.50 19.12 -65.08
N GLY A 497 9.64 18.95 -64.40
CA GLY A 497 10.75 19.92 -64.39
C GLY A 497 11.89 19.56 -63.42
N ALA A 498 13.13 19.37 -63.91
CA ALA A 498 14.27 18.89 -63.09
C ALA A 498 15.61 19.59 -63.41
N ARG A 499 16.60 19.36 -62.53
CA ARG A 499 18.01 19.87 -62.54
C ARG A 499 18.16 21.29 -61.95
N GLY A 500 19.29 21.66 -61.35
CA GLY A 500 20.57 20.93 -61.17
C GLY A 500 21.40 21.49 -60.00
N ALA A 501 22.61 20.95 -59.79
CA ALA A 501 23.46 21.20 -58.62
C ALA A 501 24.79 21.93 -58.94
N PHE A 502 25.62 22.12 -57.91
CA PHE A 502 26.94 22.81 -57.86
C PHE A 502 26.87 24.36 -57.83
N GLY A 503 27.82 25.05 -57.18
CA GLY A 503 29.06 24.55 -56.58
C GLY A 503 29.68 25.46 -55.50
N SER A 504 30.87 25.06 -55.04
CA SER A 504 31.60 25.60 -53.88
C SER A 504 32.48 26.81 -54.17
N GLY A 505 32.70 27.67 -53.16
CA GLY A 505 33.80 28.63 -53.07
C GLY A 505 34.39 28.65 -51.65
N ARG A 506 35.68 28.96 -51.50
CA ARG A 506 36.44 28.86 -50.23
C ARG A 506 37.48 29.97 -50.12
N ASP A 507 37.97 30.17 -48.89
CA ASP A 507 39.16 30.96 -48.50
C ASP A 507 39.06 32.50 -48.74
N GLY A 508 39.69 33.39 -47.96
CA GLY A 508 40.44 33.24 -46.71
C GLY A 508 41.62 34.23 -46.60
N GLY A 509 41.79 34.97 -45.48
CA GLY A 509 43.05 35.73 -45.26
C GLY A 509 43.10 36.85 -44.20
N VAL A 510 44.01 36.65 -43.22
CA VAL A 510 44.94 37.63 -42.60
C VAL A 510 44.44 38.65 -41.52
N LEU A 511 45.21 38.72 -40.42
CA LEU A 511 45.20 39.71 -39.32
C LEU A 511 46.54 40.50 -39.29
N PRO A 512 46.63 41.65 -38.59
CA PRO A 512 47.24 41.73 -37.23
C PRO A 512 46.28 42.39 -36.19
N ALA A 513 46.26 42.06 -34.88
CA ALA A 513 47.28 42.22 -33.81
C ALA A 513 47.44 43.70 -33.34
N GLU A 514 47.33 44.10 -32.06
CA GLU A 514 47.14 43.43 -30.74
C GLU A 514 46.04 44.19 -29.90
N ALA A 515 45.79 44.13 -28.58
CA ALA A 515 46.49 43.61 -27.37
C ALA A 515 45.53 43.37 -26.15
N SER A 516 46.09 43.41 -24.92
CA SER A 516 45.53 43.35 -23.53
C SER A 516 44.18 44.05 -23.24
N GLY A 517 43.31 43.63 -22.30
CA GLY A 517 43.41 42.63 -21.20
C GLY A 517 43.44 43.30 -19.80
N GLY A 518 42.81 42.81 -18.70
CA GLY A 518 41.93 41.65 -18.42
C GLY A 518 40.75 42.06 -17.49
N GLU A 519 39.77 41.21 -17.17
CA GLU A 519 39.72 40.23 -16.04
C GLU A 519 39.82 40.85 -14.62
N GLY A 520 39.10 40.37 -13.59
CA GLY A 520 38.20 39.20 -13.50
C GLY A 520 37.27 39.28 -12.26
N ALA A 521 36.45 38.26 -12.04
CA ALA A 521 35.44 38.18 -10.97
C ALA A 521 35.91 37.43 -9.72
#